data_AF-A0A6P6UIV1-F1
#
_entry.id   AF-A0A6P6UIV1-F1
#
_cell.length_a   1.000
_cell.length_b   1.000
_cell.length_c   1.000
_cell.angle_alpha   90.00
_cell.angle_beta   90.00
_cell.angle_gamma   90.00
#
_symmetry.space_group_name_H-M   'P 1'
#
loop_
_entity.id
_entity.type
_entity.pdbx_description
1 polymer ?
#
loop_
_entity_poly.entity_id
_entity_poly.type
_entity_poly.pdbx_seq_one_letter_code
_entity_poly.pdbx_strand_id
1 'polypeptide(L)'
;MTEAHCSLVRSILGFREQKLPFTYLGVLLFRGRATCALFDGLLSKMRHSLFHWSSKMLSMGGKIFLKHHVPCSLPIYWLQVLSPPRAVVASLGKICNAFLCDNSIETRRIHWTAWEKVCYPVGEAGLGFCSFEVVVDVFSCKLWWYLRENKTIWATYMHSKYIKSNHPSLVAVDCPSAIWHRLAKIRDLAEGNIRWSLGEGLVDFWHDRWCTDVPLAALVPGSARPHMLVEEFYRTSDWDKHRLRQLLPGHIVAQILKLRIFPGLKDMMVWGVSSMGKFSVASSWAHVRCKRALFSVYTLIWSSVVPLKVSFFTWRLLHRWVPLDRHL
;
A
#
# COMPACT_ATOMS: atom_id res chain seq x y z
N MET A 1 -23.82 2.00 -24.68
CA MET A 1 -23.30 2.22 -26.05
C MET A 1 -24.24 1.54 -26.99
N THR A 2 -24.70 2.23 -28.03
CA THR A 2 -25.50 1.65 -29.11
C THR A 2 -24.60 0.73 -29.96
N GLU A 3 -25.18 -0.31 -30.54
CA GLU A 3 -24.46 -1.31 -31.36
C GLU A 3 -23.73 -0.66 -32.56
N ALA A 4 -24.31 0.41 -33.11
CA ALA A 4 -23.70 1.25 -34.14
C ALA A 4 -22.41 1.97 -33.69
N HIS A 5 -22.32 2.36 -32.42
CA HIS A 5 -21.07 2.94 -31.90
C HIS A 5 -20.00 1.87 -31.72
N CYS A 6 -20.37 0.66 -31.30
CA CYS A 6 -19.43 -0.46 -31.19
C CYS A 6 -18.84 -0.86 -32.55
N SER A 7 -19.67 -0.90 -33.60
CA SER A 7 -19.21 -1.23 -34.96
C SER A 7 -18.28 -0.16 -35.54
N LEU A 8 -18.58 1.12 -35.33
CA LEU A 8 -17.72 2.24 -35.74
C LEU A 8 -16.36 2.22 -35.04
N VAL A 9 -16.34 2.04 -33.72
CA VAL A 9 -15.09 1.95 -32.96
C VAL A 9 -14.26 0.75 -33.43
N ARG A 10 -14.91 -0.37 -33.73
CA ARG A 10 -14.25 -1.57 -34.24
C ARG A 10 -13.65 -1.36 -35.63
N SER A 11 -14.33 -0.65 -36.53
CA SER A 11 -13.83 -0.38 -37.87
C SER A 11 -12.64 0.59 -37.86
N ILE A 12 -12.66 1.59 -36.97
CA ILE A 12 -11.59 2.60 -36.88
C ILE A 12 -10.35 2.04 -36.16
N LEU A 13 -10.53 1.41 -34.99
CA LEU A 13 -9.41 1.02 -34.13
C LEU A 13 -8.93 -0.41 -34.36
N GLY A 14 -9.71 -1.26 -35.05
CA GLY A 14 -9.38 -2.67 -35.26
C GLY A 14 -9.41 -3.54 -34.00
N PHE A 15 -9.85 -3.00 -32.85
CA PHE A 15 -9.91 -3.77 -31.59
C PHE A 15 -11.02 -4.82 -31.61
N ARG A 16 -10.70 -6.00 -31.08
CA ARG A 16 -11.69 -7.08 -30.84
C ARG A 16 -12.43 -6.80 -29.54
N GLU A 17 -13.76 -6.80 -29.61
CA GLU A 17 -14.61 -6.74 -28.42
C GLU A 17 -14.45 -8.03 -27.60
N GLN A 18 -14.23 -7.88 -26.29
CA GLN A 18 -14.19 -8.99 -25.34
C GLN A 18 -15.27 -8.82 -24.29
N LYS A 19 -15.92 -9.93 -23.91
CA LYS A 19 -16.90 -9.95 -22.83
C LYS A 19 -16.19 -10.17 -21.50
N LEU A 20 -16.62 -9.44 -20.47
CA LEU A 20 -16.12 -9.63 -19.11
C LEU A 20 -16.61 -10.98 -18.55
N PRO A 21 -15.79 -11.71 -17.79
CA PRO A 21 -14.42 -11.36 -17.39
C PRO A 21 -13.37 -11.73 -18.46
N PHE A 22 -12.36 -10.88 -18.67
CA PHE A 22 -11.23 -11.14 -19.57
C PHE A 22 -9.91 -10.64 -19.01
N THR A 23 -8.78 -11.18 -19.49
CA THR A 23 -7.44 -10.79 -19.01
C THR A 23 -6.89 -9.62 -19.81
N TYR A 24 -6.53 -8.54 -19.13
CA TYR A 24 -5.85 -7.38 -19.71
C TYR A 24 -4.54 -7.13 -18.98
N LEU A 25 -3.43 -7.08 -19.72
CA LEU A 25 -2.07 -6.93 -19.17
C LEU A 25 -1.76 -7.93 -18.03
N GLY A 26 -2.31 -9.13 -18.10
CA GLY A 26 -2.08 -10.18 -17.09
C GLY A 26 -2.95 -10.10 -15.83
N VAL A 27 -3.88 -9.13 -15.73
CA VAL A 27 -4.87 -9.03 -14.65
C VAL A 27 -6.27 -9.32 -15.19
N LEU A 28 -7.10 -10.04 -14.43
CA LEU A 28 -8.49 -10.31 -14.78
C LEU A 28 -9.34 -9.06 -14.54
N LEU A 29 -9.93 -8.52 -15.61
CA LEU A 29 -10.95 -7.49 -15.53
C LEU A 29 -12.31 -8.16 -15.39
N PHE A 30 -13.12 -7.70 -14.44
CA PHE A 30 -14.44 -8.23 -14.16
C PHE A 30 -15.38 -7.12 -13.68
N ARG A 31 -16.69 -7.40 -13.73
CA ARG A 31 -17.73 -6.51 -13.24
C ARG A 31 -18.34 -7.07 -11.96
N GLY A 32 -18.60 -6.21 -10.99
CA GLY A 32 -19.25 -6.59 -9.74
C GLY A 32 -18.26 -6.90 -8.61
N ARG A 33 -18.70 -7.71 -7.64
CA ARG A 33 -17.92 -8.03 -6.44
C ARG A 33 -16.78 -8.98 -6.76
N ALA A 34 -15.60 -8.69 -6.23
CA ALA A 34 -14.45 -9.59 -6.28
C ALA A 34 -14.75 -10.86 -5.46
N THR A 35 -15.04 -11.97 -6.13
CA THR A 35 -15.23 -13.28 -5.49
C THR A 35 -13.91 -14.05 -5.46
N CYS A 36 -13.81 -15.04 -4.58
CA CYS A 36 -12.59 -15.86 -4.48
C CYS A 36 -12.30 -16.62 -5.80
N ALA A 37 -13.36 -17.10 -6.48
CA ALA A 37 -13.25 -17.86 -7.72
C ALA A 37 -12.51 -17.11 -8.84
N LEU A 38 -12.63 -15.78 -8.89
CA LEU A 38 -11.93 -14.95 -9.88
C LEU A 38 -10.39 -14.99 -9.72
N PHE A 39 -9.90 -15.37 -8.55
CA PHE A 39 -8.47 -15.44 -8.24
C PHE A 39 -7.91 -16.86 -8.30
N ASP A 40 -8.72 -17.88 -8.58
CA ASP A 40 -8.25 -19.27 -8.65
C ASP A 40 -7.16 -19.45 -9.71
N GLY A 41 -7.28 -18.75 -10.84
CA GLY A 41 -6.22 -18.72 -11.87
C GLY A 41 -4.90 -18.15 -11.35
N LEU A 42 -4.93 -17.10 -10.52
CA LEU A 42 -3.74 -16.54 -9.88
C LEU A 42 -3.13 -17.55 -8.89
N LEU A 43 -3.97 -18.11 -8.01
CA LEU A 43 -3.54 -19.08 -7.01
C LEU A 43 -2.92 -20.32 -7.66
N SER A 44 -3.51 -20.84 -8.74
CA SER A 44 -3.01 -21.98 -9.49
C SER A 44 -1.71 -21.67 -10.21
N LYS A 45 -1.57 -20.50 -10.86
CA LYS A 45 -0.29 -20.08 -11.46
C LYS A 45 0.82 -20.00 -10.41
N MET A 46 0.53 -19.40 -9.26
CA MET A 46 1.49 -19.27 -8.18
C MET A 46 1.90 -20.63 -7.60
N ARG A 47 0.94 -21.54 -7.37
CA ARG A 47 1.21 -22.92 -6.96
C ARG A 47 2.08 -23.65 -7.97
N HIS A 48 1.73 -23.58 -9.25
CA HIS A 48 2.47 -24.24 -10.32
C HIS A 48 3.91 -23.72 -10.42
N SER A 49 4.09 -22.41 -10.40
CA SER A 49 5.43 -21.80 -10.40
C SER A 49 6.24 -22.29 -9.20
N LEU A 50 5.71 -22.22 -7.99
CA LEU A 50 6.41 -22.64 -6.77
C LEU A 50 6.71 -24.13 -6.75
N PHE A 51 5.78 -24.97 -7.20
CA PHE A 51 5.96 -26.42 -7.27
C PHE A 51 7.04 -26.81 -8.27
N HIS A 52 7.01 -26.22 -9.47
CA HIS A 52 8.04 -26.43 -10.49
C HIS A 52 9.45 -26.05 -10.01
N TRP A 53 9.56 -25.05 -9.14
CA TRP A 53 10.84 -24.73 -8.50
C TRP A 53 11.18 -25.68 -7.34
N SER A 54 10.20 -26.12 -6.56
CA SER A 54 10.42 -27.09 -5.48
C SER A 54 10.93 -28.44 -6.01
N SER A 55 10.41 -28.89 -7.17
CA SER A 55 10.82 -30.14 -7.81
C SER A 55 12.27 -30.14 -8.28
N LYS A 56 12.94 -28.98 -8.38
CA LYS A 56 14.36 -28.87 -8.75
C LYS A 56 15.35 -29.09 -7.59
N MET A 57 14.96 -29.82 -6.53
CA MET A 57 15.83 -30.14 -5.37
C MET A 57 16.53 -28.89 -4.81
N LEU A 58 15.77 -27.83 -4.54
CA LEU A 58 16.34 -26.61 -3.96
C LEU A 58 16.72 -26.82 -2.50
N SER A 59 17.95 -26.42 -2.15
CA SER A 59 18.32 -26.26 -0.74
C SER A 59 17.43 -25.21 -0.07
N MET A 60 17.26 -25.29 1.26
CA MET A 60 16.44 -24.34 2.00
C MET A 60 16.90 -22.89 1.83
N GLY A 61 18.22 -22.65 1.81
CA GLY A 61 18.78 -21.33 1.48
C GLY A 61 18.39 -20.86 0.08
N GLY A 62 18.37 -21.79 -0.90
CA GLY A 62 17.86 -21.55 -2.24
C GLY A 62 16.37 -21.20 -2.27
N LYS A 63 15.54 -21.83 -1.43
CA LYS A 63 14.10 -21.52 -1.30
C LYS A 63 13.87 -20.11 -0.74
N ILE A 64 14.64 -19.72 0.28
CA ILE A 64 14.58 -18.36 0.86
C ILE A 64 14.98 -17.34 -0.20
N PHE A 65 16.11 -17.55 -0.88
CA PHE A 65 16.60 -16.65 -1.92
C PHE A 65 15.63 -16.54 -3.09
N LEU A 66 15.17 -17.67 -3.64
CA LEU A 66 14.27 -17.70 -4.79
C LEU A 66 12.96 -16.97 -4.50
N LYS A 67 12.47 -17.06 -3.26
CA LYS A 67 11.25 -16.38 -2.85
C LYS A 67 11.36 -14.86 -2.86
N HIS A 68 12.54 -14.29 -2.60
CA HIS A 68 12.74 -12.85 -2.75
C HIS A 68 12.58 -12.36 -4.20
N HIS A 69 12.84 -13.23 -5.19
CA HIS A 69 12.91 -12.82 -6.59
C HIS A 69 11.72 -13.23 -7.47
N VAL A 70 11.18 -14.45 -7.34
CA VAL A 70 10.32 -15.02 -8.39
C VAL A 70 8.83 -15.17 -8.01
N PRO A 71 8.45 -15.72 -6.83
CA PRO A 71 7.05 -16.03 -6.52
C PRO A 71 6.26 -14.84 -5.96
N CYS A 72 6.94 -13.80 -5.47
CA CYS A 72 6.28 -12.63 -4.91
C CYS A 72 5.91 -11.59 -5.98
N SER A 73 6.60 -11.55 -7.13
CA SER A 73 6.36 -10.53 -8.17
C SER A 73 4.97 -10.64 -8.81
N LEU A 74 4.53 -11.86 -9.12
CA LEU A 74 3.20 -12.12 -9.71
C LEU A 74 2.04 -11.65 -8.82
N PRO A 75 1.92 -12.10 -7.55
CA PRO A 75 0.86 -11.61 -6.68
C PRO A 75 1.03 -10.11 -6.39
N ILE A 76 2.24 -9.59 -6.21
CA ILE A 76 2.47 -8.14 -5.99
C ILE A 76 1.86 -7.31 -7.13
N TYR A 77 2.05 -7.71 -8.39
CA TYR A 77 1.46 -7.02 -9.55
C TYR A 77 -0.07 -7.00 -9.48
N TRP A 78 -0.69 -8.13 -9.14
CA TRP A 78 -2.15 -8.21 -8.97
C TRP A 78 -2.64 -7.35 -7.81
N LEU A 79 -1.94 -7.35 -6.67
CA LEU A 79 -2.29 -6.57 -5.48
C LEU A 79 -2.10 -5.06 -5.68
N GLN A 80 -1.25 -4.65 -6.63
CA GLN A 80 -1.13 -3.24 -7.00
C GLN A 80 -2.43 -2.72 -7.65
N VAL A 81 -3.06 -3.53 -8.51
CA VAL A 81 -4.26 -3.13 -9.27
C VAL A 81 -5.55 -3.49 -8.51
N LEU A 82 -5.63 -4.69 -7.95
CA LEU A 82 -6.82 -5.24 -7.32
C LEU A 82 -6.69 -5.28 -5.79
N SER A 83 -7.83 -5.19 -5.11
CA SER A 83 -7.93 -5.51 -3.69
C SER A 83 -8.70 -6.83 -3.54
N PRO A 84 -8.00 -7.98 -3.51
CA PRO A 84 -8.64 -9.27 -3.39
C PRO A 84 -9.28 -9.46 -2.00
N PRO A 85 -10.27 -10.36 -1.88
CA PRO A 85 -10.81 -10.77 -0.59
C PRO A 85 -9.71 -11.31 0.34
N ARG A 86 -9.86 -11.09 1.65
CA ARG A 86 -8.92 -11.58 2.69
C ARG A 86 -8.64 -13.08 2.55
N ALA A 87 -9.63 -13.88 2.16
CA ALA A 87 -9.45 -15.32 1.94
C ALA A 87 -8.45 -15.66 0.83
N VAL A 88 -8.42 -14.86 -0.25
CA VAL A 88 -7.44 -15.02 -1.34
C VAL A 88 -6.05 -14.61 -0.84
N VAL A 89 -5.95 -13.49 -0.12
CA VAL A 89 -4.69 -13.02 0.48
C VAL A 89 -4.09 -14.07 1.44
N ALA A 90 -4.93 -14.65 2.30
CA ALA A 90 -4.54 -15.75 3.19
C ALA A 90 -4.12 -17.00 2.40
N SER A 91 -4.80 -17.30 1.29
CA SER A 91 -4.44 -18.42 0.41
C SER A 91 -3.08 -18.23 -0.26
N LEU A 92 -2.73 -17.01 -0.69
CA LEU A 92 -1.39 -16.67 -1.18
C LEU A 92 -0.32 -16.95 -0.10
N GLY A 93 -0.58 -16.51 1.14
CA GLY A 93 0.28 -16.78 2.29
C GLY A 93 0.47 -18.27 2.55
N LYS A 94 -0.62 -19.06 2.51
CA LYS A 94 -0.59 -20.52 2.67
C LYS A 94 0.24 -21.22 1.59
N ILE A 95 0.09 -20.81 0.33
CA ILE A 95 0.84 -21.39 -0.80
C ILE A 95 2.34 -21.15 -0.60
N CYS A 96 2.75 -19.93 -0.27
CA CYS A 96 4.15 -19.67 -0.02
C CYS A 96 4.68 -20.36 1.24
N ASN A 97 3.87 -20.45 2.30
CA ASN A 97 4.26 -21.14 3.51
C ASN A 97 4.46 -22.63 3.24
N ALA A 98 3.58 -23.26 2.45
CA ALA A 98 3.74 -24.65 2.01
C ALA A 98 5.05 -24.84 1.24
N PHE A 99 5.40 -23.94 0.32
CA PHE A 99 6.67 -23.99 -0.41
C PHE A 99 7.90 -23.92 0.52
N LEU A 100 7.85 -23.07 1.55
CA LEU A 100 8.93 -22.96 2.54
C LEU A 100 9.01 -24.18 3.47
N CYS A 101 7.87 -24.76 3.81
CA CYS A 101 7.80 -25.93 4.70
C CYS A 101 8.09 -27.25 3.98
N ASP A 102 8.10 -27.26 2.65
CA ASP A 102 8.29 -28.45 1.83
C ASP A 102 9.72 -29.01 1.99
N ASN A 103 9.85 -30.16 2.63
CA ASN A 103 11.08 -30.94 2.75
C ASN A 103 10.77 -32.36 2.24
N SER A 104 10.86 -32.54 0.92
CA SER A 104 10.70 -33.82 0.20
C SER A 104 9.37 -34.59 0.41
N ILE A 105 9.11 -35.48 -0.54
CA ILE A 105 7.80 -36.07 -0.90
C ILE A 105 7.24 -37.03 0.17
N GLU A 106 8.03 -37.47 1.14
CA GLU A 106 7.69 -38.61 2.01
C GLU A 106 7.34 -38.26 3.46
N THR A 107 7.60 -37.04 3.93
CA THR A 107 7.35 -36.69 5.34
C THR A 107 6.11 -35.82 5.54
N ARG A 108 5.36 -36.14 6.60
CA ARG A 108 4.16 -35.41 7.05
C ARG A 108 4.44 -33.90 7.09
N ARG A 109 3.63 -33.12 6.36
CA ARG A 109 3.78 -31.66 6.23
C ARG A 109 3.56 -30.97 7.58
N ILE A 110 4.63 -30.60 8.28
CA ILE A 110 4.51 -29.78 9.48
C ILE A 110 4.46 -28.32 9.04
N HIS A 111 3.29 -27.70 9.19
CA HIS A 111 3.15 -26.25 9.07
C HIS A 111 3.78 -25.60 10.30
N TRP A 112 5.02 -25.13 10.18
CA TRP A 112 5.80 -24.59 11.30
C TRP A 112 5.15 -23.35 11.93
N THR A 113 4.55 -22.49 11.11
CA THR A 113 4.09 -21.17 11.55
C THR A 113 3.13 -20.52 10.57
N ALA A 114 2.44 -19.47 11.02
CA ALA A 114 1.62 -18.62 10.17
C ALA A 114 2.51 -17.73 9.28
N TRP A 115 2.07 -17.48 8.05
CA TRP A 115 2.83 -16.71 7.06
C TRP A 115 3.24 -15.32 7.57
N GLU A 116 2.33 -14.69 8.30
CA GLU A 116 2.47 -13.34 8.85
C GLU A 116 3.64 -13.27 9.83
N LYS A 117 3.93 -14.34 10.58
CA LYS A 117 5.08 -14.41 11.50
C LYS A 117 6.41 -14.46 10.75
N VAL A 118 6.43 -15.09 9.58
CA VAL A 118 7.62 -15.19 8.73
C VAL A 118 7.93 -13.86 8.02
N CYS A 119 6.92 -13.00 7.87
CA CYS A 119 7.04 -11.71 7.18
C CYS A 119 7.71 -10.59 8.01
N TYR A 120 7.94 -10.80 9.31
CA TYR A 120 8.67 -9.80 10.09
C TYR A 120 10.12 -9.70 9.61
N PRO A 121 10.76 -8.53 9.76
CA PRO A 121 12.20 -8.41 9.57
C PRO A 121 12.97 -9.43 10.41
N VAL A 122 14.19 -9.73 9.97
CA VAL A 122 15.08 -10.68 10.65
C VAL A 122 15.28 -10.31 12.13
N GLY A 123 15.60 -9.05 12.43
CA GLY A 123 15.77 -8.59 13.81
C GLY A 123 14.51 -8.69 14.68
N GLU A 124 13.34 -8.87 14.06
CA GLU A 124 12.02 -9.02 14.70
C GLU A 124 11.54 -10.48 14.69
N ALA A 125 12.49 -11.42 14.61
CA ALA A 125 12.28 -12.87 14.61
C ALA A 125 11.57 -13.44 13.36
N GLY A 126 11.48 -12.68 12.27
CA GLY A 126 10.99 -13.20 10.97
C GLY A 126 12.11 -13.50 9.99
N LEU A 127 11.76 -13.64 8.71
CA LEU A 127 12.70 -13.87 7.59
C LEU A 127 12.71 -12.71 6.58
N GLY A 128 12.08 -11.58 6.89
CA GLY A 128 12.07 -10.40 6.03
C GLY A 128 11.20 -10.52 4.77
N PHE A 129 10.18 -11.37 4.79
CA PHE A 129 9.25 -11.51 3.67
C PHE A 129 8.12 -10.49 3.70
N CYS A 130 7.47 -10.24 2.57
CA CYS A 130 6.36 -9.31 2.52
C CYS A 130 5.04 -9.97 2.93
N SER A 131 4.36 -9.38 3.92
CA SER A 131 2.95 -9.70 4.19
C SER A 131 2.08 -9.16 3.06
N PHE A 132 1.30 -10.02 2.43
CA PHE A 132 0.41 -9.63 1.33
C PHE A 132 -0.68 -8.66 1.78
N GLU A 133 -1.13 -8.75 3.04
CA GLU A 133 -2.10 -7.80 3.61
C GLU A 133 -1.51 -6.40 3.67
N VAL A 134 -0.31 -6.27 4.23
CA VAL A 134 0.41 -4.99 4.30
C VAL A 134 0.71 -4.45 2.90
N VAL A 135 1.07 -5.32 1.95
CA VAL A 135 1.31 -4.94 0.55
C VAL A 135 0.05 -4.34 -0.10
N VAL A 136 -1.13 -4.93 0.13
CA VAL A 136 -2.40 -4.36 -0.37
C VAL A 136 -2.62 -2.97 0.18
N ASP A 137 -2.42 -2.77 1.48
CA ASP A 137 -2.61 -1.47 2.15
C ASP A 137 -1.61 -0.44 1.64
N VAL A 138 -0.32 -0.80 1.50
CA VAL A 138 0.72 0.07 0.93
C VAL A 138 0.40 0.49 -0.50
N PHE A 139 -0.06 -0.43 -1.36
CA PHE A 139 -0.50 -0.07 -2.71
C PHE A 139 -1.78 0.76 -2.71
N SER A 140 -2.64 0.60 -1.71
CA SER A 140 -3.81 1.47 -1.53
C SER A 140 -3.35 2.89 -1.18
N CYS A 141 -2.36 3.06 -0.29
CA CYS A 141 -1.73 4.36 -0.02
C CYS A 141 -1.10 4.95 -1.29
N LYS A 142 -0.44 4.13 -2.11
CA LYS A 142 0.15 4.58 -3.39
C LYS A 142 -0.92 5.13 -4.34
N LEU A 143 -2.06 4.44 -4.45
CA LEU A 143 -3.19 4.92 -5.27
C LEU A 143 -3.79 6.20 -4.68
N TRP A 144 -3.91 6.30 -3.36
CA TRP A 144 -4.38 7.52 -2.70
C TRP A 144 -3.43 8.70 -2.95
N TRP A 145 -2.11 8.47 -2.87
CA TRP A 145 -1.10 9.45 -3.23
C TRP A 145 -1.30 9.99 -4.65
N TYR A 146 -1.47 9.11 -5.65
CA TYR A 146 -1.73 9.54 -7.03
C TYR A 146 -3.08 10.23 -7.21
N LEU A 147 -4.10 9.84 -6.45
CA LEU A 147 -5.40 10.51 -6.43
C LEU A 147 -5.23 11.95 -5.93
N ARG A 148 -4.53 12.15 -4.82
CA ARG A 148 -4.25 13.48 -4.24
C ARG A 148 -3.39 14.34 -5.15
N GLU A 149 -2.36 13.77 -5.76
CA GLU A 149 -1.46 14.49 -6.67
C GLU A 149 -2.18 14.95 -7.96
N ASN A 150 -3.23 14.24 -8.37
CA ASN A 150 -4.07 14.56 -9.54
C ASN A 150 -3.31 14.79 -10.86
N LYS A 151 -2.18 14.10 -11.06
CA LYS A 151 -1.34 14.22 -12.28
C LYS A 151 -1.62 13.16 -13.36
N THR A 152 -2.47 12.18 -13.05
CA THR A 152 -2.74 11.05 -13.95
C THR A 152 -4.16 11.12 -14.49
N ILE A 153 -4.38 10.63 -15.71
CA ILE A 153 -5.73 10.55 -16.32
C ILE A 153 -6.70 9.78 -15.40
N TRP A 154 -6.21 8.72 -14.74
CA TRP A 154 -6.99 7.97 -13.76
C TRP A 154 -7.41 8.86 -12.58
N ALA A 155 -6.49 9.64 -12.01
CA ALA A 155 -6.81 10.53 -10.90
C ALA A 155 -7.83 11.60 -11.34
N THR A 156 -7.63 12.22 -12.50
CA THR A 156 -8.57 13.21 -13.05
C THR A 156 -9.96 12.62 -13.23
N TYR A 157 -10.07 11.40 -13.78
CA TYR A 157 -11.35 10.70 -13.89
C TYR A 157 -12.00 10.44 -12.52
N MET A 158 -11.22 10.00 -11.53
CA MET A 158 -11.72 9.74 -10.18
C MET A 158 -12.18 11.02 -9.48
N HIS A 159 -11.48 12.13 -9.70
CA HIS A 159 -11.89 13.46 -9.24
C HIS A 159 -13.23 13.86 -9.83
N SER A 160 -13.38 13.81 -11.16
CA SER A 160 -14.64 14.16 -11.83
C SER A 160 -15.81 13.26 -11.43
N LYS A 161 -15.55 11.97 -11.19
CA LYS A 161 -16.59 10.99 -10.85
C LYS A 161 -17.07 11.09 -9.40
N TYR A 162 -16.16 11.15 -8.44
CA TYR A 162 -16.48 10.99 -7.03
C TYR A 162 -16.29 12.27 -6.21
N ILE A 163 -15.22 13.02 -6.47
CA ILE A 163 -14.79 14.12 -5.61
C ILE A 163 -15.51 15.43 -5.97
N LYS A 164 -15.59 15.71 -7.28
CA LYS A 164 -16.16 16.95 -7.83
C LYS A 164 -15.49 18.18 -7.21
N SER A 165 -16.25 19.04 -6.55
CA SER A 165 -15.78 20.26 -5.86
C SER A 165 -15.46 20.05 -4.38
N ASN A 166 -15.60 18.83 -3.86
CA ASN A 166 -15.32 18.55 -2.44
C ASN A 166 -13.85 18.23 -2.22
N HIS A 167 -13.38 18.33 -0.98
CA HIS A 167 -12.05 17.85 -0.62
C HIS A 167 -12.02 16.30 -0.64
N PRO A 168 -10.99 15.64 -1.21
CA PRO A 168 -10.93 14.17 -1.34
C PRO A 168 -11.13 13.41 -0.02
N SER A 169 -10.69 13.98 1.11
CA SER A 169 -10.82 13.33 2.42
C SER A 169 -12.26 13.32 2.97
N LEU A 170 -13.14 14.20 2.49
CA LEU A 170 -14.49 14.38 3.03
C LEU A 170 -15.56 13.58 2.29
N VAL A 171 -15.23 13.05 1.12
CA VAL A 171 -16.22 12.45 0.22
C VAL A 171 -16.70 11.11 0.77
N ALA A 172 -18.02 10.97 0.89
CA ALA A 172 -18.74 9.72 1.10
C ALA A 172 -19.53 9.38 -0.17
N VAL A 173 -19.57 8.09 -0.54
CA VAL A 173 -20.22 7.61 -1.76
C VAL A 173 -21.09 6.42 -1.40
N ASP A 174 -22.37 6.48 -1.77
CA ASP A 174 -23.35 5.42 -1.43
C ASP A 174 -23.10 4.12 -2.19
N CYS A 175 -22.78 4.22 -3.49
CA CYS A 175 -22.51 3.08 -4.37
C CYS A 175 -21.08 3.12 -4.92
N PRO A 176 -20.05 2.89 -4.08
CA PRO A 176 -18.67 3.03 -4.49
C PRO A 176 -18.21 1.88 -5.39
N SER A 177 -17.35 2.17 -6.37
CA SER A 177 -16.62 1.10 -7.06
C SER A 177 -15.65 0.38 -6.12
N ALA A 178 -15.22 -0.84 -6.48
CA ALA A 178 -14.23 -1.58 -5.69
C ALA A 178 -12.94 -0.78 -5.41
N ILE A 179 -12.51 0.03 -6.38
CA ILE A 179 -11.35 0.92 -6.23
C ILE A 179 -11.65 2.05 -5.25
N TRP A 180 -12.82 2.68 -5.33
CA TRP A 180 -13.17 3.74 -4.38
C TRP A 180 -13.31 3.19 -2.96
N HIS A 181 -13.92 2.02 -2.78
CA HIS A 181 -13.99 1.36 -1.48
C HIS A 181 -12.59 1.05 -0.93
N ARG A 182 -11.67 0.54 -1.77
CA ARG A 182 -10.24 0.36 -1.41
C ARG A 182 -9.60 1.66 -0.91
N LEU A 183 -9.86 2.78 -1.59
CA LEU A 183 -9.35 4.10 -1.26
C LEU A 183 -9.96 4.66 0.04
N ALA A 184 -11.28 4.59 0.18
CA ALA A 184 -11.98 5.05 1.37
C ALA A 184 -11.50 4.32 2.64
N LYS A 185 -11.20 3.01 2.53
CA LYS A 185 -10.66 2.22 3.65
C LYS A 185 -9.28 2.68 4.10
N ILE A 186 -8.41 3.12 3.18
CA ILE A 186 -7.03 3.51 3.50
C ILE A 186 -6.86 5.01 3.74
N ARG A 187 -7.89 5.80 3.43
CA ARG A 187 -7.89 7.27 3.45
C ARG A 187 -7.21 7.84 4.68
N ASP A 188 -7.67 7.49 5.87
CA ASP A 188 -7.22 8.15 7.10
C ASP A 188 -5.73 7.85 7.38
N LEU A 189 -5.28 6.63 7.07
CA LEU A 189 -3.87 6.26 7.16
C LEU A 189 -3.01 7.01 6.13
N ALA A 190 -3.50 7.19 4.91
CA ALA A 190 -2.78 7.89 3.85
C ALA A 190 -2.73 9.41 4.11
N GLU A 191 -3.86 10.03 4.44
CA GLU A 191 -3.98 11.45 4.82
C GLU A 191 -3.12 11.75 6.05
N GLY A 192 -3.12 10.86 7.04
CA GLY A 192 -2.25 10.92 8.22
C GLY A 192 -0.75 10.84 7.91
N ASN A 193 -0.35 10.53 6.68
CA ASN A 193 1.04 10.54 6.21
C ASN A 193 1.33 11.54 5.07
N ILE A 194 0.33 12.23 4.53
CA ILE A 194 0.49 13.31 3.54
C ILE A 194 0.62 14.68 4.21
N ARG A 195 1.67 15.43 3.86
CA ARG A 195 1.86 16.84 4.24
C ARG A 195 2.07 17.67 2.98
N TRP A 196 1.88 18.98 3.08
CA TRP A 196 2.08 19.90 1.97
C TRP A 196 3.20 20.89 2.29
N SER A 197 4.16 20.99 1.38
CA SER A 197 5.13 22.09 1.34
C SER A 197 4.56 23.18 0.44
N LEU A 198 4.34 24.35 1.02
CA LEU A 198 3.65 25.47 0.38
C LEU A 198 4.52 26.15 -0.68
N GLY A 199 3.91 26.35 -1.85
CA GLY A 199 4.42 27.11 -2.98
C GLY A 199 3.41 28.19 -3.38
N GLU A 200 2.60 27.94 -4.41
CA GLU A 200 1.50 28.82 -4.85
C GLU A 200 0.39 28.96 -3.80
N GLY A 201 0.16 27.94 -2.96
CA GLY A 201 -0.86 27.96 -1.92
C GLY A 201 -2.22 27.40 -2.36
N LEU A 202 -2.26 26.60 -3.44
CA LEU A 202 -3.43 25.90 -3.97
C LEU A 202 -3.74 24.63 -3.15
N VAL A 203 -3.73 24.77 -1.83
CA VAL A 203 -3.91 23.71 -0.83
C VAL A 203 -5.11 24.07 0.04
N ASP A 204 -5.93 23.08 0.42
CA ASP A 204 -7.12 23.34 1.24
C ASP A 204 -6.72 23.83 2.63
N PHE A 205 -7.23 24.99 3.02
CA PHE A 205 -6.83 25.63 4.27
C PHE A 205 -7.15 24.78 5.51
N TRP A 206 -8.28 24.06 5.50
CA TRP A 206 -8.80 23.38 6.68
C TRP A 206 -8.41 21.91 6.76
N HIS A 207 -8.47 21.19 5.63
CA HIS A 207 -8.42 19.74 5.59
C HIS A 207 -7.05 19.18 5.22
N ASP A 208 -6.16 20.01 4.67
CA ASP A 208 -4.79 19.63 4.37
C ASP A 208 -3.80 19.97 5.49
N ARG A 209 -2.73 19.18 5.56
CA ARG A 209 -1.67 19.34 6.56
C ARG A 209 -0.51 20.14 6.00
N TRP A 210 -0.66 21.45 6.01
CA TRP A 210 0.32 22.39 5.48
C TRP A 210 1.09 23.18 6.55
N CYS A 211 0.51 23.38 7.75
CA CYS A 211 1.15 24.13 8.84
C CYS A 211 1.41 23.34 10.13
N THR A 212 0.65 22.29 10.42
CA THR A 212 0.80 21.50 11.65
C THR A 212 0.85 19.99 11.37
N ASP A 213 0.96 19.16 12.41
CA ASP A 213 0.94 17.69 12.29
C ASP A 213 -0.45 17.12 11.96
N VAL A 214 -1.50 17.92 12.14
CA VAL A 214 -2.90 17.58 11.86
C VAL A 214 -3.58 18.69 11.04
N PRO A 215 -4.73 18.41 10.38
CA PRO A 215 -5.46 19.47 9.68
C PRO A 215 -6.00 20.53 10.66
N LEU A 216 -6.09 21.78 10.24
CA LEU A 216 -6.64 22.87 11.07
C LEU A 216 -8.08 22.59 11.51
N ALA A 217 -8.84 21.91 10.66
CA ALA A 217 -10.19 21.41 10.96
C ALA A 217 -10.26 20.54 12.23
N ALA A 218 -9.18 19.85 12.60
CA ALA A 218 -9.13 19.02 13.81
C ALA A 218 -8.75 19.82 15.07
N LEU A 219 -8.08 20.97 14.91
CA LEU A 219 -7.59 21.80 16.02
C LEU A 219 -8.57 22.90 16.42
N VAL A 220 -9.34 23.41 15.45
CA VAL A 220 -10.25 24.53 15.68
C VAL A 220 -11.67 24.02 15.86
N PRO A 221 -12.29 24.20 17.04
CA PRO A 221 -13.67 23.83 17.26
C PRO A 221 -14.62 24.76 16.48
N GLY A 222 -15.60 24.18 15.78
CA GLY A 222 -16.57 24.92 14.98
C GLY A 222 -17.12 24.11 13.81
N SER A 223 -18.37 24.41 13.40
CA SER A 223 -19.08 23.70 12.32
C SER A 223 -18.85 24.32 10.94
N ALA A 224 -18.61 25.63 10.86
CA ALA A 224 -18.41 26.32 9.58
C ALA A 224 -16.96 26.18 9.10
N ARG A 225 -16.77 25.42 8.01
CA ARG A 225 -15.49 25.26 7.31
C ARG A 225 -15.70 25.56 5.83
N PRO A 226 -15.76 26.84 5.44
CA PRO A 226 -15.90 27.18 4.03
C PRO A 226 -14.67 26.70 3.26
N HIS A 227 -14.87 26.31 2.00
CA HIS A 227 -13.77 25.98 1.12
C HIS A 227 -12.95 27.26 0.90
N MET A 228 -11.67 27.20 1.30
CA MET A 228 -10.71 28.29 1.18
C MET A 228 -9.35 27.69 0.89
N LEU A 229 -8.55 28.41 0.11
CA LEU A 229 -7.17 28.04 -0.19
C LEU A 229 -6.18 28.81 0.69
N VAL A 230 -4.99 28.25 0.89
CA VAL A 230 -3.92 28.90 1.65
C VAL A 230 -3.47 30.21 1.00
N GLU A 231 -3.45 30.27 -0.34
CA GLU A 231 -3.07 31.47 -1.10
C GLU A 231 -3.89 32.70 -0.73
N GLU A 232 -5.16 32.53 -0.34
CA GLU A 232 -6.06 33.63 0.02
C GLU A 232 -5.62 34.39 1.29
N PHE A 233 -4.73 33.78 2.08
CA PHE A 233 -4.19 34.33 3.32
C PHE A 233 -2.75 34.82 3.16
N TYR A 234 -2.18 34.77 1.95
CA TYR A 234 -0.82 35.24 1.67
C TYR A 234 -0.84 36.32 0.59
N ARG A 235 -0.52 37.57 0.95
CA ARG A 235 -0.59 38.74 0.06
C ARG A 235 0.78 39.37 -0.11
N THR A 236 1.16 39.67 -1.36
CA THR A 236 2.29 40.56 -1.74
C THR A 236 3.64 40.33 -1.04
N SER A 237 3.84 39.19 -0.37
CA SER A 237 5.04 38.68 0.36
C SER A 237 4.87 38.48 1.88
N ASP A 238 3.67 38.60 2.45
CA ASP A 238 3.43 38.28 3.86
C ASP A 238 2.03 37.71 4.11
N TRP A 239 1.87 37.07 5.26
CA TRP A 239 0.60 36.51 5.72
C TRP A 239 -0.38 37.61 6.17
N ASP A 240 -1.64 37.50 5.78
CA ASP A 240 -2.73 38.35 6.29
C ASP A 240 -3.07 37.96 7.74
N LYS A 241 -2.28 38.50 8.66
CA LYS A 241 -2.39 38.26 10.10
C LYS A 241 -3.76 38.63 10.65
N HIS A 242 -4.41 39.65 10.10
CA HIS A 242 -5.72 40.09 10.56
C HIS A 242 -6.77 39.04 10.22
N ARG A 243 -6.81 38.58 8.95
CA ARG A 243 -7.73 37.53 8.49
C ARG A 243 -7.48 36.19 9.21
N LEU A 244 -6.23 35.82 9.44
CA LEU A 244 -5.88 34.60 10.18
C LEU A 244 -6.38 34.64 11.64
N ARG A 245 -6.28 35.78 12.33
CA ARG A 245 -6.76 35.94 13.72
C ARG A 245 -8.27 35.88 13.87
N GLN A 246 -9.03 36.16 12.81
CA GLN A 246 -10.48 36.02 12.83
C GLN A 246 -10.92 34.55 12.84
N LEU A 247 -10.11 33.65 12.29
CA LEU A 247 -10.44 32.23 12.11
C LEU A 247 -9.71 31.30 13.08
N LEU A 248 -8.50 31.67 13.51
CA LEU A 248 -7.59 30.78 14.23
C LEU A 248 -7.19 31.35 15.60
N PRO A 249 -6.98 30.48 16.60
CA PRO A 249 -6.37 30.84 17.87
C PRO A 249 -4.98 31.47 17.68
N GLY A 250 -4.61 32.43 18.54
CA GLY A 250 -3.36 33.17 18.43
C GLY A 250 -2.09 32.33 18.39
N HIS A 251 -2.06 31.17 19.05
CA HIS A 251 -0.91 30.26 19.04
C HIS A 251 -0.70 29.60 17.66
N ILE A 252 -1.77 29.23 16.95
CA ILE A 252 -1.70 28.68 15.59
C ILE A 252 -1.26 29.77 14.61
N VAL A 253 -1.83 30.98 14.73
CA VAL A 253 -1.42 32.13 13.92
C VAL A 253 0.07 32.38 14.09
N ALA A 254 0.60 32.38 15.31
CA ALA A 254 2.02 32.58 15.57
C ALA A 254 2.92 31.49 14.95
N GLN A 255 2.42 30.27 14.75
CA GLN A 255 3.13 29.21 14.02
C GLN A 255 3.09 29.48 12.51
N ILE A 256 1.92 29.83 11.95
CA ILE A 256 1.73 30.11 10.52
C ILE A 256 2.63 31.27 10.07
N LEU A 257 2.72 32.35 10.86
CA LEU A 257 3.57 33.51 10.55
C LEU A 257 5.07 33.18 10.47
N LYS A 258 5.52 32.03 10.99
CA LYS A 258 6.91 31.57 10.87
C LYS A 258 7.16 30.78 9.58
N LEU A 259 6.11 30.35 8.89
CA LEU A 259 6.21 29.60 7.65
C LEU A 259 6.60 30.52 6.51
N ARG A 260 7.59 30.08 5.73
CA ARG A 260 7.98 30.73 4.49
C ARG A 260 7.22 30.09 3.33
N ILE A 261 6.64 30.92 2.47
CA ILE A 261 6.02 30.51 1.21
C ILE A 261 6.90 30.99 0.06
N PHE A 262 6.98 30.19 -1.00
CA PHE A 262 7.65 30.55 -2.24
C PHE A 262 6.63 30.57 -3.39
N PRO A 263 5.91 31.71 -3.61
CA PRO A 263 4.79 31.77 -4.56
C PRO A 263 5.16 31.46 -6.02
N GLY A 264 6.45 31.57 -6.37
CA GLY A 264 6.94 31.20 -7.71
C GLY A 264 7.17 29.70 -7.92
N LEU A 265 6.93 28.87 -6.89
CA LEU A 265 7.07 27.41 -6.94
C LEU A 265 5.69 26.75 -6.77
N LYS A 266 5.50 25.59 -7.37
CA LYS A 266 4.27 24.79 -7.15
C LYS A 266 4.24 24.17 -5.77
N ASP A 267 3.04 24.02 -5.21
CA ASP A 267 2.84 23.23 -3.99
C ASP A 267 3.32 21.79 -4.18
N MET A 268 4.03 21.27 -3.18
CA MET A 268 4.58 19.93 -3.22
C MET A 268 3.99 19.07 -2.12
N MET A 269 3.41 17.94 -2.53
CA MET A 269 2.99 16.90 -1.60
C MET A 269 4.21 16.15 -1.06
N VAL A 270 4.26 15.94 0.25
CA VAL A 270 5.34 15.30 1.00
C VAL A 270 4.79 14.09 1.74
N TRP A 271 5.38 12.92 1.49
CA TRP A 271 5.10 11.69 2.21
C TRP A 271 5.92 11.67 3.50
N GLY A 272 5.29 11.96 4.63
CA GLY A 272 5.94 12.23 5.92
C GLY A 272 6.76 11.08 6.50
N VAL A 273 6.59 9.84 6.01
CA VAL A 273 7.36 8.67 6.45
C VAL A 273 8.62 8.43 5.61
N SER A 274 8.80 9.19 4.52
CA SER A 274 9.95 9.09 3.63
C SER A 274 10.92 10.24 3.88
N SER A 275 12.19 9.94 4.10
CA SER A 275 13.24 10.96 4.29
C SER A 275 13.40 11.88 3.08
N MET A 276 13.10 11.37 1.87
CA MET A 276 13.13 12.15 0.63
C MET A 276 11.82 12.91 0.36
N GLY A 277 10.81 12.76 1.20
CA GLY A 277 9.48 13.34 1.00
C GLY A 277 8.67 12.75 -0.16
N LYS A 278 9.26 11.86 -0.99
CA LYS A 278 8.54 11.16 -2.06
C LYS A 278 7.93 9.87 -1.55
N PHE A 279 6.75 9.53 -2.07
CA PHE A 279 6.13 8.23 -1.78
C PHE A 279 7.06 7.09 -2.21
N SER A 280 7.33 6.16 -1.29
CA SER A 280 8.02 4.92 -1.61
C SER A 280 7.33 3.73 -0.97
N VAL A 281 7.29 2.61 -1.70
CA VAL A 281 6.68 1.37 -1.20
C VAL A 281 7.43 0.87 0.02
N ALA A 282 8.76 0.99 0.05
CA ALA A 282 9.59 0.55 1.16
C ALA A 282 9.35 1.33 2.45
N SER A 283 9.35 2.67 2.41
CA SER A 283 9.07 3.50 3.60
C SER A 283 7.66 3.27 4.12
N SER A 284 6.69 3.21 3.21
CA SER A 284 5.29 2.94 3.54
C SER A 284 5.12 1.56 4.17
N TRP A 285 5.77 0.52 3.63
CA TRP A 285 5.71 -0.81 4.21
C TRP A 285 6.27 -0.86 5.63
N ALA A 286 7.40 -0.18 5.87
CA ALA A 286 8.02 -0.11 7.19
C ALA A 286 7.15 0.65 8.22
N HIS A 287 6.28 1.56 7.75
CA HIS A 287 5.34 2.30 8.57
C HIS A 287 4.03 1.53 8.84
N VAL A 288 3.44 0.91 7.81
CA VAL A 288 2.12 0.25 7.89
C VAL A 288 2.18 -1.10 8.59
N ARG A 289 3.31 -1.82 8.51
CA ARG A 289 3.45 -3.12 9.16
C ARG A 289 3.36 -3.01 10.68
N CYS A 290 2.90 -4.09 11.31
CA CYS A 290 3.12 -4.28 12.74
C CYS A 290 4.63 -4.43 13.01
N LYS A 291 5.12 -3.79 14.09
CA LYS A 291 6.50 -3.90 14.55
C LYS A 291 6.57 -4.76 15.81
N ARG A 292 7.62 -5.56 15.93
CA ARG A 292 7.92 -6.36 17.13
C ARG A 292 9.21 -5.88 17.78
N ALA A 293 9.42 -6.34 19.01
CA ALA A 293 10.67 -6.14 19.71
C ALA A 293 11.85 -6.66 18.88
N LEU A 294 12.94 -5.90 18.91
CA LEU A 294 14.19 -6.29 18.29
C LEU A 294 14.96 -7.21 19.23
N PHE A 295 15.56 -8.24 18.65
CA PHE A 295 16.33 -9.23 19.39
C PHE A 295 17.65 -9.49 18.69
N SER A 296 18.76 -9.09 19.32
CA SER A 296 20.11 -9.18 18.74
C SER A 296 20.50 -10.60 18.34
N VAL A 297 19.97 -11.60 19.03
CA VAL A 297 20.18 -13.02 18.69
C VAL A 297 19.74 -13.31 17.26
N TYR A 298 18.61 -12.76 16.80
CA TYR A 298 18.17 -12.98 15.43
C TYR A 298 19.01 -12.19 14.42
N THR A 299 19.54 -11.02 14.75
CA THR A 299 20.48 -10.36 13.82
C THR A 299 21.81 -11.12 13.69
N LEU A 300 22.28 -11.75 14.76
CA LEU A 300 23.53 -12.50 14.79
C LEU A 300 23.49 -13.77 13.93
N ILE A 301 22.40 -14.54 14.02
CA ILE A 301 22.30 -15.81 13.29
C ILE A 301 22.21 -15.62 11.77
N TRP A 302 21.79 -14.44 11.29
CA TRP A 302 21.67 -14.11 9.86
C TRP A 302 22.85 -13.26 9.34
N SER A 303 23.95 -13.22 10.10
CA SER A 303 25.23 -12.64 9.64
C SER A 303 25.73 -13.31 8.35
N SER A 304 26.44 -12.55 7.51
CA SER A 304 27.06 -13.05 6.28
C SER A 304 28.10 -14.15 6.51
N VAL A 305 28.64 -14.25 7.73
CA VAL A 305 29.63 -15.27 8.12
C VAL A 305 28.96 -16.62 8.38
N VAL A 306 27.67 -16.64 8.73
CA VAL A 306 26.94 -17.87 9.03
C VAL A 306 26.29 -18.42 7.75
N PRO A 307 26.54 -19.69 7.37
CA PRO A 307 25.87 -20.27 6.22
C PRO A 307 24.34 -20.27 6.39
N LEU A 308 23.61 -19.87 5.34
CA LEU A 308 22.13 -19.73 5.38
C LEU A 308 21.39 -20.97 5.91
N LYS A 309 21.91 -22.17 5.64
CA LYS A 309 21.34 -23.42 6.17
C LYS A 309 21.40 -23.48 7.70
N VAL A 310 22.52 -23.05 8.29
CA VAL A 310 22.73 -22.97 9.74
C VAL A 310 21.85 -21.87 10.33
N SER A 311 21.86 -20.67 9.73
CA SER A 311 20.99 -19.55 10.14
C SER A 311 19.53 -19.95 10.22
N PHE A 312 19.02 -20.62 9.18
CA PHE A 312 17.64 -21.08 9.13
C PHE A 312 17.33 -22.18 10.15
N PHE A 313 18.24 -23.14 10.33
CA PHE A 313 18.08 -24.17 11.36
C PHE A 313 18.04 -23.56 12.77
N THR A 314 18.99 -22.67 13.10
CA THR A 314 19.04 -21.97 14.38
C THR A 314 17.79 -21.09 14.58
N TRP A 315 17.32 -20.40 13.55
CA TRP A 315 16.06 -19.67 13.59
C TRP A 315 14.88 -20.59 13.97
N ARG A 316 14.77 -21.77 13.34
CA ARG A 316 13.75 -22.77 13.71
C ARG A 316 13.91 -23.27 15.14
N LEU A 317 15.15 -23.47 15.59
CA LEU A 317 15.44 -23.91 16.95
C LEU A 317 14.99 -22.88 17.99
N LEU A 318 15.31 -21.59 17.78
CA LEU A 318 14.87 -20.49 18.64
C LEU A 318 13.35 -20.37 18.71
N HIS A 319 12.66 -20.70 17.62
CA HIS A 319 11.20 -20.74 17.57
C HIS A 319 10.58 -22.06 18.07
N ARG A 320 11.39 -23.03 18.48
CA ARG A 320 10.95 -24.38 18.90
C ARG A 320 10.15 -25.12 17.81
N TRP A 321 10.54 -24.93 16.55
CA TRP A 321 9.96 -25.61 15.37
C TRP A 321 10.84 -26.76 14.87
N VAL A 322 11.80 -27.20 15.67
CA VAL A 322 12.53 -28.44 15.40
C VAL A 322 11.77 -29.55 16.12
N PRO A 323 11.32 -30.60 15.43
CA PRO A 323 10.74 -31.77 16.09
C PRO A 323 11.79 -32.33 17.05
N LEU A 324 11.45 -32.40 18.33
CA LEU A 324 12.21 -33.13 19.34
C LEU A 324 11.36 -34.36 19.67
N ASP A 325 11.92 -35.55 19.52
CA ASP A 325 11.26 -36.77 20.00
C ASP A 325 11.11 -36.65 21.52
N ARG A 326 9.88 -36.43 22.00
CA ARG A 326 9.59 -36.35 23.45
C ARG A 326 9.41 -37.73 24.09
N HIS A 327 10.10 -38.73 23.57
CA HIS A 327 10.16 -40.07 24.13
C HIS A 327 11.60 -40.55 24.19
N LEU A 328 12.38 -39.98 25.11
CA LEU A 328 13.59 -40.56 25.68
C LEU A 328 13.66 -40.18 27.15
#